data_AF-A0AAU9KBR3-F1
#
_entry.id   AF-A0AAU9KBR3-F1
#
_cell.length_a   1.000
_cell.length_b   1.000
_cell.length_c   1.000
_cell.angle_alpha   90.00
_cell.angle_beta   90.00
_cell.angle_gamma   90.00
#
_symmetry.space_group_name_H-M   'P 1'
#
loop_
_entity.id
_entity.type
_entity.pdbx_description
1 polymer ?
#
loop_
_entity_poly.entity_id
_entity_poly.type
_entity_poly.pdbx_seq_one_letter_code
_entity_poly.pdbx_strand_id
1 'polypeptide(L)' 'MSEYNEAKETLEILHEISQILNTGLDKSTLSILVSLCENGVNPEALAAVVKELKREAAALKAGSGKS' A
#
# COMPACT_ATOMS: atom_id res chain seq x y z
N MET A 1 15.82 17.60 -15.03
CA MET A 1 14.59 16.94 -14.54
C MET A 1 14.17 17.69 -13.28
N SER A 2 12.88 17.92 -13.02
CA SER A 2 12.44 18.51 -11.74
C SER A 2 12.35 17.41 -10.67
N GLU A 3 12.58 17.75 -9.40
CA GLU A 3 12.49 16.81 -8.27
C GLU A 3 11.13 16.07 -8.21
N TYR A 4 10.05 16.77 -8.58
CA TYR A 4 8.71 16.18 -8.73
C TYR A 4 8.65 15.04 -9.76
N ASN A 5 9.37 15.16 -10.87
CA ASN A 5 9.41 14.11 -11.89
C ASN A 5 10.14 12.87 -11.40
N GLU A 6 11.20 13.03 -10.61
CA GLU A 6 11.98 11.90 -10.05
C GLU A 6 11.16 11.14 -8.99
N ALA A 7 10.46 11.85 -8.11
CA ALA A 7 9.55 11.23 -7.15
C ALA A 7 8.40 10.47 -7.84
N LYS A 8 7.84 11.04 -8.90
CA LYS A 8 6.78 10.40 -9.68
C LYS A 8 7.29 9.12 -10.37
N GLU A 9 8.46 9.18 -11.01
CA GLU A 9 9.06 8.03 -11.70
C GLU A 9 9.40 6.91 -10.71
N THR A 10 9.94 7.27 -9.54
CA THR A 10 10.21 6.32 -8.46
C THR A 10 8.94 5.60 -8.01
N LEU A 11 7.84 6.35 -7.81
CA LEU A 11 6.56 5.78 -7.41
C LEU A 11 5.98 4.84 -8.48
N GLU A 12 6.17 5.15 -9.78
CA GLU A 12 5.75 4.26 -10.86
C GLU A 12 6.52 2.94 -10.85
N ILE A 13 7.84 2.99 -10.70
CA ILE A 13 8.68 1.79 -10.62
C ILE A 13 8.25 0.93 -9.42
N LEU A 14 8.03 1.56 -8.26
CA LEU A 14 7.55 0.85 -7.07
C LEU A 14 6.16 0.23 -7.30
N HIS A 15 5.28 0.90 -8.04
CA HIS A 15 3.97 0.36 -8.38
C HIS A 15 4.06 -0.84 -9.31
N GLU A 16 4.94 -0.81 -10.32
CA GLU A 16 5.20 -1.95 -11.19
C GLU A 16 5.73 -3.16 -10.40
N ILE A 17 6.69 -2.94 -9.50
CA ILE A 17 7.19 -4.00 -8.60
C ILE A 17 6.05 -4.59 -7.76
N SER A 18 5.18 -3.74 -7.22
CA SER A 18 4.01 -4.15 -6.45
C SER A 18 3.03 -5.01 -7.26
N GLN A 19 2.82 -4.70 -8.55
CA GLN A 19 1.99 -5.51 -9.45
C GLN A 19 2.64 -6.86 -9.73
N ILE A 20 3.95 -6.89 -10.02
CA ILE A 20 4.70 -8.14 -10.26
C ILE A 20 4.61 -9.06 -9.04
N LEU A 21 4.75 -8.51 -7.84
CA LEU A 21 4.66 -9.26 -6.58
C LEU A 21 3.22 -9.55 -6.13
N ASN A 22 2.22 -9.09 -6.88
CA ASN A 22 0.80 -9.34 -6.61
C ASN A 22 0.38 -8.91 -5.19
N THR A 23 0.93 -7.79 -4.69
CA THR A 23 0.64 -7.31 -3.32
C THR A 23 -0.79 -6.78 -3.16
N GLY A 24 -1.47 -6.50 -4.28
CA GLY A 24 -2.81 -5.91 -4.32
C GLY A 24 -2.84 -4.50 -3.72
N LEU A 25 -1.76 -3.73 -3.86
CA LEU A 25 -1.70 -2.32 -3.46
C LEU A 25 -1.92 -1.43 -4.69
N ASP A 26 -2.89 -0.53 -4.59
CA ASP A 26 -3.06 0.55 -5.54
C ASP A 26 -2.01 1.65 -5.32
N LYS A 27 -1.86 2.52 -6.32
CA LYS A 27 -0.83 3.58 -6.33
C LYS A 27 -0.99 4.59 -5.18
N SER A 28 -2.23 4.89 -4.77
CA SER A 28 -2.49 5.82 -3.67
C SER A 28 -2.08 5.21 -2.34
N THR A 29 -2.46 3.95 -2.09
CA THR A 29 -2.03 3.21 -0.90
C THR A 29 -0.51 3.08 -0.86
N LEU A 30 0.13 2.73 -1.98
CA LEU A 30 1.59 2.62 -2.05
C LEU A 30 2.29 3.93 -1.70
N SER A 31 1.80 5.07 -2.22
CA SER A 31 2.35 6.39 -1.88
C SER A 31 2.29 6.68 -0.38
N ILE A 32 1.18 6.32 0.28
CA ILE A 32 1.03 6.50 1.73
C ILE A 32 2.05 5.62 2.48
N LEU A 33 2.19 4.36 2.08
CA LEU A 33 3.11 3.43 2.74
C LEU A 33 4.57 3.89 2.58
N VAL A 34 4.95 4.41 1.41
CA VAL A 34 6.26 5.00 1.18
C VAL A 34 6.50 6.19 2.11
N SER A 35 5.55 7.13 2.19
CA SER A 35 5.69 8.28 3.10
C SER A 35 5.79 7.85 4.57
N LEU A 36 5.08 6.80 5.00
CA LEU A 36 5.22 6.28 6.36
C LEU A 36 6.62 5.69 6.60
N CYS A 37 7.16 4.93 5.64
CA CYS A 37 8.53 4.41 5.71
C CYS A 37 9.57 5.55 5.75
N GLU A 38 9.39 6.61 4.95
CA GLU A 38 10.25 7.81 4.97
C GLU A 38 10.21 8.54 6.32
N ASN A 39 9.09 8.46 7.05
CA ASN A 39 8.95 8.97 8.42
C ASN A 39 9.52 8.01 9.49
N GLY A 40 10.23 6.96 9.09
CA GLY A 40 10.92 6.03 9.99
C GLY A 40 10.04 4.89 10.53
N VAL A 41 8.85 4.68 9.97
CA VAL A 41 8.02 3.52 10.33
C VAL A 41 8.67 2.24 9.81
N ASN A 42 8.72 1.21 10.65
CA ASN A 42 9.25 -0.11 10.27
C ASN A 42 8.37 -0.76 9.17
N PRO A 43 8.93 -1.13 8.00
CA PRO A 43 8.17 -1.70 6.88
C PRO A 43 7.49 -3.04 7.20
N GLU A 44 8.12 -3.91 8.00
CA GLU A 44 7.57 -5.21 8.37
C GLU A 44 6.33 -5.08 9.27
N ALA A 45 6.39 -4.20 10.26
CA ALA A 45 5.27 -3.87 11.15
C ALA A 45 4.13 -3.22 10.37
N LEU A 46 4.45 -2.28 9.47
CA LEU A 46 3.48 -1.65 8.60
C LEU A 46 2.77 -2.67 7.69
N ALA A 47 3.52 -3.63 7.12
CA ALA A 47 2.95 -4.71 6.32
C ALA A 47 2.01 -5.60 7.15
N ALA A 48 2.33 -5.89 8.41
CA ALA A 48 1.46 -6.64 9.30
C ALA A 48 0.13 -5.91 9.55
N VAL A 49 0.19 -4.61 9.84
CA VAL A 49 -1.00 -3.76 10.06
C VAL A 49 -1.87 -3.69 8.80
N VAL A 50 -1.29 -3.48 7.63
CA VAL A 50 -2.04 -3.43 6.36
C VAL A 50 -2.76 -4.76 6.08
N LYS A 51 -2.09 -5.89 6.33
CA LYS A 51 -2.71 -7.22 6.16
C LYS A 51 -3.89 -7.41 7.11
N GLU A 52 -3.74 -6.99 8.37
CA GLU A 52 -4.79 -7.07 9.38
C GLU A 52 -6.01 -6.22 8.97
N LEU A 53 -5.80 -4.95 8.61
CA LEU A 53 -6.88 -4.06 8.17
C LEU A 53 -7.62 -4.59 6.94
N LYS A 54 -6.89 -5.15 5.96
CA LYS A 54 -7.51 -5.78 4.78
C LYS A 54 -8.38 -6.99 5.17
N ARG A 55 -7.93 -7.79 6.14
CA ARG A 55 -8.68 -8.95 6.64
C ARG A 55 -9.97 -8.52 7.34
N GLU A 56 -9.88 -7.54 8.24
CA GLU A 56 -11.06 -7.02 8.95
C GLU A 56 -12.07 -6.37 8.00
N ALA A 57 -11.60 -5.56 7.04
CA ALA A 57 -12.47 -4.96 6.03
C ALA A 57 -13.21 -6.01 5.19
N ALA A 58 -12.52 -7.10 4.82
CA ALA A 58 -13.14 -8.22 4.10
C ALA A 58 -14.19 -8.95 4.98
N ALA A 59 -13.89 -9.17 6.26
CA ALA A 59 -14.82 -9.80 7.20
C ALA A 59 -16.09 -8.95 7.40
N LEU A 60 -15.96 -7.64 7.53
CA LEU A 60 -17.08 -6.71 7.63
C LEU A 60 -17.99 -6.76 6.39
N LYS A 61 -17.39 -6.74 5.19
CA LYS A 61 -18.15 -6.87 3.92
C LYS A 61 -18.88 -8.21 3.81
N ALA A 62 -18.27 -9.30 4.27
CA ALA A 62 -18.89 -10.62 4.25
C ALA A 62 -20.02 -10.76 5.29
N GLY A 63 -19.91 -10.08 6.44
CA GLY A 63 -20.94 -10.05 7.48
C GLY A 63 -22.19 -9.27 7.10
N SER A 64 -22.07 -8.21 6.29
CA SER A 64 -23.18 -7.37 5.85
C SER A 64 -24.09 -8.00 4.78
N GLY A 65 -23.70 -9.14 4.17
CA GLY A 65 -24.49 -9.83 3.14
C GLY A 65 -25.42 -10.93 3.67
N LYS A 66 -25.51 -11.11 5.00
CA LYS A 66 -26.43 -12.05 5.65
C LYS A 66 -27.58 -11.28 6.31
N SER A 67 -28.49 -10.73 5.53
CA SER A 67 -29.81 -10.26 5.97
C SER A 67 -30.78 -10.42 4.81
#